data_AF-A0A7I8ICS0-F1
#
_entry.id   AF-A0A7I8ICS0-F1
#
_cell.length_a   1.000
_cell.length_b   1.000
_cell.length_c   1.000
_cell.angle_alpha   90.00
_cell.angle_beta   90.00
_cell.angle_gamma   90.00
#
_symmetry.space_group_name_H-M   'P 1'
#
loop_
_entity.id
_entity.type
_entity.pdbx_description
1 polymer ?
#
loop_
_entity_poly.entity_id
_entity_poly.type
_entity_poly.pdbx_seq_one_letter_code
_entity_poly.pdbx_strand_id
1 'polypeptide(L)'
;MLRGGVIMDVVTPEQARIAEEAGACAVMALERVPADIRAQGGVARMTRRHYPVMAKARIGHFVEAQILEAIGVDYVDESEVLTPADDANHINKHNFRIPFVCGCRDLGEALRRIREGAAMIRTKGEAGTGNIIEAVRHVRSVMGNIRVLRNMDDDEVFSFAKSIAAPYDLVMQTKQLGRLPVLGCDGVFVGSGIFKSGDPSKRARAIVQAVTHYSDPEILADVSSGLGEAMVGINLNDDKVERFASRSE
;
A
#
# COMPACT_ATOMS: atom_id res chain seq x y z
N MET A 1 -5.35 6.08 -13.79
CA MET A 1 -6.62 5.46 -13.37
C MET A 1 -6.72 5.32 -11.84
N LEU A 2 -5.63 5.09 -11.10
CA LEU A 2 -5.68 4.82 -9.64
C LEU A 2 -5.62 6.06 -8.70
N ARG A 3 -5.17 7.22 -9.18
CA ARG A 3 -5.08 8.46 -8.37
C ARG A 3 -6.46 8.91 -7.92
N GLY A 4 -6.58 9.30 -6.66
CA GLY A 4 -7.81 9.69 -5.97
C GLY A 4 -8.72 8.52 -5.60
N GLY A 5 -8.31 7.28 -5.86
CA GLY A 5 -9.15 6.10 -5.68
C GLY A 5 -8.86 5.30 -4.41
N VAL A 6 -9.72 4.32 -4.18
CA VAL A 6 -9.60 3.33 -3.08
C VAL A 6 -9.35 1.96 -3.67
N ILE A 7 -8.32 1.27 -3.15
CA ILE A 7 -8.01 -0.12 -3.49
C ILE A 7 -8.42 -0.99 -2.31
N MET A 8 -9.27 -1.99 -2.54
CA MET A 8 -9.85 -2.80 -1.46
C MET A 8 -9.35 -4.24 -1.49
N ASP A 9 -8.92 -4.78 -0.34
CA ASP A 9 -8.62 -6.21 -0.21
C ASP A 9 -9.91 -7.03 -0.28
N VAL A 10 -9.92 -8.08 -1.10
CA VAL A 10 -11.08 -8.98 -1.28
C VAL A 10 -10.64 -10.44 -1.26
N VAL A 11 -11.41 -11.28 -0.59
CA VAL A 11 -11.17 -12.73 -0.49
C VAL A 11 -12.23 -13.59 -1.17
N THR A 12 -13.34 -12.99 -1.62
CA THR A 12 -14.37 -13.69 -2.41
C THR A 12 -14.85 -12.85 -3.60
N PRO A 13 -15.42 -13.47 -4.64
CA PRO A 13 -16.05 -12.74 -5.74
C PRO A 13 -17.20 -11.82 -5.31
N GLU A 14 -17.86 -12.14 -4.20
CA GLU A 14 -18.93 -11.29 -3.63
C GLU A 14 -18.35 -9.99 -3.07
N GLN A 15 -17.25 -10.08 -2.31
CA GLN A 15 -16.55 -8.91 -1.80
C GLN A 15 -16.01 -8.03 -2.94
N ALA A 16 -15.52 -8.65 -4.02
CA ALA A 16 -15.10 -7.92 -5.22
C ALA A 16 -16.26 -7.13 -5.85
N ARG A 17 -17.47 -7.71 -5.92
CA ARG A 17 -18.67 -6.99 -6.41
C ARG A 17 -19.03 -5.82 -5.48
N ILE A 18 -19.01 -6.02 -4.16
CA ILE A 18 -19.27 -4.95 -3.19
C ILE A 18 -18.26 -3.81 -3.35
N ALA A 19 -16.98 -4.13 -3.53
CA ALA A 19 -15.93 -3.12 -3.73
C ALA A 19 -16.13 -2.33 -5.03
N GLU A 20 -16.48 -3.01 -6.13
CA GLU A 20 -16.79 -2.39 -7.42
C GLU A 20 -18.03 -1.48 -7.31
N GLU A 21 -19.13 -1.98 -6.75
CA GLU A 21 -20.37 -1.21 -6.52
C GLU A 21 -20.16 -0.02 -5.57
N ALA A 22 -19.21 -0.12 -4.64
CA ALA A 22 -18.86 0.97 -3.75
C ALA A 22 -18.06 2.08 -4.43
N GLY A 23 -17.53 1.84 -5.64
CA GLY A 23 -16.71 2.79 -6.38
C GLY A 23 -15.22 2.72 -6.02
N ALA A 24 -14.70 1.56 -5.62
CA ALA A 24 -13.25 1.34 -5.62
C ALA A 24 -12.65 1.68 -7.00
N CYS A 25 -11.32 1.82 -7.08
CA CYS A 25 -10.62 1.94 -8.37
C CYS A 25 -9.87 0.66 -8.80
N ALA A 26 -9.57 -0.22 -7.83
CA ALA A 26 -9.05 -1.58 -8.05
C ALA A 26 -9.37 -2.46 -6.83
N VAL A 27 -9.22 -3.78 -6.99
CA VAL A 27 -9.28 -4.73 -5.88
C VAL A 27 -7.95 -5.45 -5.73
N MET A 28 -7.57 -5.76 -4.50
CA MET A 28 -6.43 -6.61 -4.18
C MET A 28 -6.97 -8.01 -3.85
N ALA A 29 -6.72 -8.99 -4.71
CA ALA A 29 -7.21 -10.35 -4.55
C ALA A 29 -6.25 -11.17 -3.67
N LEU A 30 -6.80 -11.84 -2.66
CA LEU A 30 -6.04 -12.64 -1.70
C LEU A 30 -6.88 -13.77 -1.10
N GLU A 31 -6.24 -14.79 -0.53
CA GLU A 31 -6.96 -15.85 0.21
C GLU A 31 -7.45 -15.37 1.58
N ARG A 32 -6.69 -14.49 2.24
CA ARG A 32 -6.92 -14.06 3.62
C ARG A 32 -6.50 -12.61 3.82
N VAL A 33 -7.38 -11.79 4.43
CA VAL A 33 -7.08 -10.38 4.70
C VAL A 33 -5.94 -10.25 5.72
N PRO A 34 -5.21 -9.11 5.76
CA PRO A 34 -4.06 -8.95 6.66
C PRO A 34 -4.32 -9.28 8.14
N ALA A 35 -5.55 -9.03 8.62
CA ALA A 35 -5.93 -9.40 9.99
C ALA A 35 -6.00 -10.91 10.21
N ASP A 36 -6.37 -11.71 9.20
CA ASP A 36 -6.38 -13.18 9.29
C ASP A 36 -4.97 -13.76 9.11
N ILE A 37 -4.15 -13.16 8.24
CA ILE A 37 -2.74 -13.55 8.08
C ILE A 37 -1.99 -13.44 9.41
N ARG A 38 -2.25 -12.37 10.19
CA ARG A 38 -1.69 -12.22 11.54
C ARG A 38 -2.12 -13.34 12.50
N ALA A 39 -3.38 -13.74 12.43
CA ALA A 39 -3.94 -14.71 13.37
C ALA A 39 -3.57 -16.16 13.02
N GLN A 40 -3.38 -16.48 11.73
CA GLN A 40 -3.37 -17.88 11.24
C GLN A 40 -2.25 -18.19 10.23
N GLY A 41 -1.42 -17.22 9.84
CA GLY A 41 -0.46 -17.35 8.72
C GLY A 41 -1.16 -17.47 7.35
N GLY A 42 -0.42 -17.73 6.26
CA GLY A 42 -1.00 -18.10 4.95
C GLY A 42 -0.34 -17.49 3.70
N VAL A 43 -0.72 -18.03 2.53
CA VAL A 43 -0.33 -17.57 1.17
C VAL A 43 -1.59 -17.11 0.43
N ALA A 44 -1.52 -16.11 -0.45
CA ALA A 44 -2.66 -15.58 -1.20
C ALA A 44 -2.69 -16.10 -2.65
N ARG A 45 -3.88 -16.42 -3.19
CA ARG A 45 -4.12 -16.85 -4.58
C ARG A 45 -5.38 -16.18 -5.12
N MET A 46 -5.44 -15.99 -6.44
CA MET A 46 -6.39 -15.10 -7.12
C MET A 46 -7.56 -15.82 -7.85
N THR A 47 -8.68 -15.11 -8.04
CA THR A 47 -9.72 -15.38 -9.06
C THR A 47 -9.93 -14.13 -9.95
N ARG A 48 -10.20 -14.30 -11.26
CA ARG A 48 -10.12 -13.26 -12.31
C ARG A 48 -11.47 -12.60 -12.66
N ARG A 49 -11.52 -11.27 -12.94
CA ARG A 49 -12.66 -10.49 -13.50
C ARG A 49 -12.22 -9.24 -14.32
N HIS A 50 -13.17 -8.53 -14.94
CA HIS A 50 -13.02 -7.39 -15.88
C HIS A 50 -12.59 -6.03 -15.28
N TYR A 51 -12.40 -5.97 -13.98
CA TYR A 51 -12.10 -4.76 -13.21
C TYR A 51 -10.65 -4.84 -12.69
N PRO A 52 -9.86 -3.75 -12.59
CA PRO A 52 -8.43 -3.86 -12.27
C PRO A 52 -8.16 -4.67 -11.01
N VAL A 53 -7.40 -5.77 -11.15
CA VAL A 53 -7.06 -6.68 -10.06
C VAL A 53 -5.57 -6.63 -9.77
N MET A 54 -5.25 -6.41 -8.50
CA MET A 54 -3.91 -6.53 -7.95
C MET A 54 -3.77 -7.86 -7.21
N ALA A 55 -2.56 -8.42 -7.18
CA ALA A 55 -2.26 -9.61 -6.38
C ALA A 55 -0.91 -9.45 -5.66
N LYS A 56 -0.76 -10.12 -4.51
CA LYS A 56 0.44 -10.03 -3.70
C LYS A 56 1.45 -11.11 -4.06
N ALA A 57 2.73 -10.73 -4.11
CA ALA A 57 3.87 -11.64 -4.13
C ALA A 57 4.72 -11.42 -2.88
N ARG A 58 5.40 -12.47 -2.42
CA ARG A 58 6.37 -12.36 -1.33
C ARG A 58 7.59 -11.55 -1.77
N ILE A 59 8.21 -10.83 -0.84
CA ILE A 59 9.45 -10.10 -1.08
C ILE A 59 10.51 -11.05 -1.62
N GLY A 60 11.12 -10.67 -2.75
CA GLY A 60 12.16 -11.43 -3.43
C GLY A 60 11.68 -12.65 -4.24
N HIS A 61 10.40 -13.04 -4.14
CA HIS A 61 9.90 -14.24 -4.81
C HIS A 61 9.55 -14.00 -6.28
N PHE A 62 10.55 -13.76 -7.13
CA PHE A 62 10.33 -13.43 -8.55
C PHE A 62 9.52 -14.48 -9.33
N VAL A 63 9.58 -15.76 -8.94
CA VAL A 63 8.75 -16.83 -9.56
C VAL A 63 7.26 -16.66 -9.26
N GLU A 64 6.88 -16.14 -8.09
CA GLU A 64 5.46 -15.85 -7.80
C GLU A 64 4.97 -14.72 -8.70
N ALA A 65 5.79 -13.69 -8.86
CA ALA A 65 5.48 -12.60 -9.78
C ALA A 65 5.38 -13.06 -11.24
N GLN A 66 6.22 -13.99 -11.69
CA GLN A 66 6.12 -14.60 -13.03
C GLN A 66 4.78 -15.33 -13.22
N ILE A 67 4.33 -16.07 -12.20
CA ILE A 67 3.03 -16.74 -12.22
C ILE A 67 1.89 -15.71 -12.28
N LEU A 68 1.95 -14.65 -11.47
CA LEU A 68 0.93 -13.59 -11.48
C LEU A 68 0.87 -12.85 -12.81
N GLU A 69 2.02 -12.53 -13.41
CA GLU A 69 2.08 -11.94 -14.76
C GLU A 69 1.47 -12.88 -15.80
N ALA A 70 1.76 -14.18 -15.75
CA ALA A 70 1.21 -15.17 -16.67
C ALA A 70 -0.31 -15.36 -16.53
N ILE A 71 -0.86 -15.23 -15.32
CA ILE A 71 -2.31 -15.26 -15.06
C ILE A 71 -3.00 -13.99 -15.58
N GLY A 72 -2.24 -12.91 -15.79
CA GLY A 72 -2.72 -11.64 -16.32
C GLY A 72 -3.43 -10.80 -15.27
N VAL A 73 -2.84 -10.68 -14.08
CA VAL A 73 -3.23 -9.65 -13.11
C VAL A 73 -2.81 -8.27 -13.64
N ASP A 74 -3.38 -7.18 -13.13
CA ASP A 74 -3.07 -5.83 -13.62
C ASP A 74 -1.88 -5.19 -12.90
N TYR A 75 -1.67 -5.54 -11.62
CA TYR A 75 -0.54 -5.09 -10.80
C TYR A 75 -0.08 -6.19 -9.84
N VAL A 76 1.22 -6.23 -9.56
CA VAL A 76 1.79 -7.05 -8.49
C VAL A 76 2.18 -6.17 -7.29
N ASP A 77 1.72 -6.50 -6.09
CA ASP A 77 2.17 -5.88 -4.84
C ASP A 77 3.22 -6.79 -4.17
N GLU A 78 4.49 -6.41 -4.28
CA GLU A 78 5.57 -7.07 -3.55
C GLU A 78 5.49 -6.63 -2.09
N SER A 79 4.95 -7.52 -1.24
CA SER A 79 4.33 -7.11 0.01
C SER A 79 4.96 -7.75 1.24
N GLU A 80 5.38 -6.89 2.17
CA GLU A 80 5.89 -7.21 3.51
C GLU A 80 4.85 -7.86 4.44
N VAL A 81 3.57 -7.77 4.09
CA VAL A 81 2.48 -8.44 4.82
C VAL A 81 2.60 -9.97 4.71
N LEU A 82 3.17 -10.47 3.61
CA LEU A 82 3.48 -11.88 3.46
C LEU A 82 4.87 -12.18 4.04
N THR A 83 5.11 -13.44 4.41
CA THR A 83 6.45 -13.87 4.83
C THR A 83 7.44 -13.66 3.67
N PRO A 84 8.56 -12.95 3.88
CA PRO A 84 9.59 -12.80 2.84
C PRO A 84 10.09 -14.14 2.31
N ALA A 85 10.44 -14.19 1.03
CA ALA A 85 11.08 -15.37 0.42
C ALA A 85 12.60 -15.19 0.26
N ASP A 86 13.06 -13.95 0.20
CA ASP A 86 14.46 -13.54 0.22
C ASP A 86 14.55 -12.37 1.21
N ASP A 87 15.48 -12.45 2.15
CA ASP A 87 15.73 -11.45 3.19
C ASP A 87 16.78 -10.41 2.80
N ALA A 88 17.48 -10.63 1.68
CA ALA A 88 18.52 -9.74 1.17
C ALA A 88 18.07 -8.97 -0.08
N ASN A 89 17.20 -9.56 -0.91
CA ASN A 89 16.88 -9.03 -2.23
C ASN A 89 15.37 -8.88 -2.45
N HIS A 90 14.97 -7.71 -2.95
CA HIS A 90 13.68 -7.53 -3.59
C HIS A 90 13.73 -7.98 -5.05
N ILE A 91 12.56 -8.21 -5.65
CA ILE A 91 12.43 -8.59 -7.06
C ILE A 91 13.06 -7.49 -7.95
N ASN A 92 13.83 -7.88 -8.96
CA ASN A 92 14.20 -6.99 -10.07
C ASN A 92 12.99 -6.81 -10.99
N LYS A 93 12.22 -5.73 -10.75
CA LYS A 93 10.92 -5.48 -11.36
C LYS A 93 11.04 -5.03 -12.82
N HIS A 94 12.23 -4.59 -13.26
CA HIS A 94 12.50 -4.27 -14.68
C HIS A 94 12.43 -5.47 -15.63
N ASN A 95 12.51 -6.70 -15.09
CA ASN A 95 12.39 -7.93 -15.88
C ASN A 95 10.93 -8.29 -16.23
N PHE A 96 9.97 -7.49 -15.79
CA PHE A 96 8.55 -7.72 -15.92
C PHE A 96 7.90 -6.60 -16.74
N ARG A 97 6.81 -6.93 -17.43
CA ARG A 97 5.96 -5.96 -18.12
C ARG A 97 4.85 -5.46 -17.19
N ILE A 98 4.40 -6.32 -16.28
CA ILE A 98 3.39 -5.97 -15.29
C ILE A 98 3.92 -4.92 -14.29
N PRO A 99 3.17 -3.84 -13.98
CA PRO A 99 3.61 -2.84 -13.01
C PRO A 99 3.58 -3.38 -11.58
N PHE A 100 4.57 -2.93 -10.78
CA PHE A 100 4.68 -3.30 -9.37
C PHE A 100 4.32 -2.17 -8.43
N VAL A 101 3.68 -2.53 -7.32
CA VAL A 101 3.46 -1.71 -6.13
C VAL A 101 4.41 -2.21 -5.03
N CYS A 102 5.08 -1.30 -4.32
CA CYS A 102 5.93 -1.65 -3.19
C CYS A 102 5.62 -0.79 -1.95
N GLY A 103 5.80 -1.37 -0.76
CA GLY A 103 5.73 -0.67 0.52
C GLY A 103 6.97 0.17 0.82
N CYS A 104 6.80 1.33 1.46
CA CYS A 104 7.91 2.10 2.05
C CYS A 104 7.57 2.69 3.43
N ARG A 105 8.57 2.84 4.31
CA ARG A 105 8.44 3.56 5.59
C ARG A 105 8.99 4.98 5.57
N ASP A 106 9.95 5.21 4.68
CA ASP A 106 10.65 6.48 4.50
C ASP A 106 10.99 6.73 3.03
N LEU A 107 11.58 7.89 2.77
CA LEU A 107 11.97 8.31 1.41
C LEU A 107 13.07 7.40 0.83
N GLY A 108 14.01 6.92 1.65
CA GLY A 108 15.10 6.07 1.19
C GLY A 108 14.59 4.74 0.67
N GLU A 109 13.74 4.06 1.44
CA GLU A 109 13.05 2.85 1.01
C GLU A 109 12.26 3.08 -0.28
N ALA A 110 11.47 4.17 -0.35
CA ALA A 110 10.68 4.47 -1.54
C ALA A 110 11.54 4.56 -2.81
N LEU A 111 12.65 5.31 -2.74
CA LEU A 111 13.54 5.52 -3.90
C LEU A 111 14.32 4.26 -4.28
N ARG A 112 14.70 3.40 -3.32
CA ARG A 112 15.28 2.09 -3.63
C ARG A 112 14.28 1.20 -4.38
N ARG A 113 13.04 1.11 -3.91
CA ARG A 113 11.98 0.33 -4.59
C ARG A 113 11.67 0.85 -5.99
N ILE A 114 11.63 2.17 -6.17
CA ILE A 114 11.48 2.80 -7.50
C ILE A 114 12.66 2.42 -8.40
N ARG A 115 13.89 2.46 -7.88
CA ARG A 115 15.09 2.08 -8.66
C ARG A 115 15.05 0.63 -9.11
N GLU A 116 14.50 -0.26 -8.30
CA GLU A 116 14.29 -1.67 -8.62
C GLU A 116 13.17 -1.90 -9.64
N GLY A 117 12.37 -0.87 -9.97
CA GLY A 117 11.32 -0.90 -10.99
C GLY A 117 9.89 -0.79 -10.46
N ALA A 118 9.68 -0.38 -9.20
CA ALA A 118 8.32 -0.12 -8.70
C ALA A 118 7.66 1.04 -9.45
N ALA A 119 6.45 0.82 -9.97
CA ALA A 119 5.65 1.81 -10.69
C ALA A 119 4.71 2.58 -9.75
N MET A 120 4.53 2.11 -8.52
CA MET A 120 3.72 2.73 -7.48
C MET A 120 4.31 2.42 -6.11
N ILE A 121 4.21 3.39 -5.20
CA ILE A 121 4.63 3.26 -3.81
C ILE A 121 3.41 3.43 -2.90
N ARG A 122 3.28 2.54 -1.92
CA ARG A 122 2.34 2.70 -0.79
C ARG A 122 3.14 2.85 0.50
N THR A 123 2.75 3.77 1.37
CA THR A 123 3.36 3.83 2.70
C THR A 123 2.92 2.63 3.52
N LYS A 124 3.86 1.98 4.19
CA LYS A 124 3.54 0.89 5.11
C LYS A 124 2.77 1.44 6.31
N GLY A 125 1.98 0.58 6.91
CA GLY A 125 1.47 0.75 8.27
C GLY A 125 1.58 -0.59 8.98
N GLU A 126 0.82 -0.77 10.06
CA GLU A 126 0.65 -2.10 10.64
C GLU A 126 -0.64 -2.73 10.12
N ALA A 127 -0.57 -3.25 8.89
CA ALA A 127 -1.71 -3.81 8.16
C ALA A 127 -2.41 -4.89 9.00
N GLY A 128 -3.74 -4.80 9.14
CA GLY A 128 -4.54 -5.74 9.92
C GLY A 128 -4.77 -5.37 11.39
N THR A 129 -4.11 -4.33 11.90
CA THR A 129 -4.32 -3.87 13.30
C THR A 129 -5.48 -2.88 13.45
N GLY A 130 -5.99 -2.31 12.36
CA GLY A 130 -6.99 -1.24 12.42
C GLY A 130 -6.46 0.10 12.97
N ASN A 131 -5.15 0.20 13.24
CA ASN A 131 -4.52 1.40 13.78
C ASN A 131 -3.76 2.17 12.68
N ILE A 132 -4.13 3.44 12.48
CA ILE A 132 -3.57 4.29 11.43
C ILE A 132 -2.25 4.98 11.80
N ILE A 133 -1.81 4.92 13.07
CA ILE A 133 -0.65 5.67 13.58
C ILE A 133 0.61 5.43 12.74
N GLU A 134 0.92 4.19 12.40
CA GLU A 134 2.13 3.88 11.61
C GLU A 134 2.02 4.35 10.16
N ALA A 135 0.83 4.27 9.55
CA ALA A 135 0.61 4.85 8.22
C ALA A 135 0.85 6.37 8.25
N VAL A 136 0.30 7.08 9.25
CA VAL A 136 0.52 8.52 9.42
C VAL A 136 2.00 8.83 9.66
N ARG A 137 2.70 8.04 10.48
CA ARG A 137 4.13 8.19 10.75
C ARG A 137 4.95 8.13 9.46
N HIS A 138 4.74 7.10 8.65
CA HIS A 138 5.50 6.89 7.42
C HIS A 138 5.15 7.93 6.34
N VAL A 139 3.89 8.31 6.19
CA VAL A 139 3.49 9.43 5.31
C VAL A 139 4.19 10.72 5.71
N ARG A 140 4.23 11.03 7.02
CA ARG A 140 4.93 12.22 7.53
C ARG A 140 6.44 12.14 7.29
N SER A 141 7.05 10.97 7.44
CA SER A 141 8.47 10.74 7.14
C SER A 141 8.79 11.03 5.67
N VAL A 142 8.09 10.39 4.73
CA VAL A 142 8.28 10.58 3.29
C VAL A 142 8.07 12.03 2.89
N MET A 143 6.93 12.62 3.24
CA MET A 143 6.60 13.98 2.84
C MET A 143 7.46 15.04 3.54
N GLY A 144 7.89 14.77 4.78
CA GLY A 144 8.83 15.61 5.52
C GLY A 144 10.18 15.68 4.83
N ASN A 145 10.75 14.53 4.49
CA ASN A 145 12.03 14.44 3.80
C ASN A 145 11.98 15.07 2.40
N ILE A 146 10.87 14.92 1.67
CA ILE A 146 10.68 15.59 0.38
C ILE A 146 10.68 17.12 0.54
N ARG A 147 10.01 17.66 1.56
CA ARG A 147 10.01 19.11 1.84
C ARG A 147 11.38 19.65 2.23
N VAL A 148 12.14 18.88 3.02
CA VAL A 148 13.53 19.21 3.38
C VAL A 148 14.40 19.20 2.12
N LEU A 149 14.39 18.10 1.37
CA LEU A 149 15.18 17.92 0.16
C LEU A 149 14.89 19.00 -0.89
N ARG A 150 13.62 19.38 -1.07
CA ARG A 150 13.22 20.43 -2.02
C ARG A 150 13.95 21.75 -1.77
N ASN A 151 14.14 22.13 -0.50
CA ASN A 151 14.77 23.40 -0.10
C ASN A 151 16.27 23.28 0.25
N MET A 152 16.83 22.08 0.22
CA MET A 152 18.25 21.81 0.51
C MET A 152 19.16 22.47 -0.53
N ASP A 153 20.38 22.86 -0.15
CA ASP A 153 21.39 23.29 -1.14
C ASP A 153 21.80 22.10 -2.02
N ASP A 154 22.05 22.32 -3.30
CA ASP A 154 22.42 21.26 -4.26
C ASP A 154 23.72 20.55 -3.84
N ASP A 155 24.66 21.27 -3.22
CA ASP A 155 25.93 20.70 -2.72
C ASP A 155 25.70 19.70 -1.56
N GLU A 156 24.63 19.87 -0.78
CA GLU A 156 24.29 19.00 0.35
C GLU A 156 23.54 17.73 -0.09
N VAL A 157 22.95 17.72 -1.29
CA VAL A 157 22.09 16.61 -1.75
C VAL A 157 22.87 15.30 -1.89
N PHE A 158 24.16 15.34 -2.24
CA PHE A 158 25.01 14.15 -2.28
C PHE A 158 25.10 13.46 -0.91
N SER A 159 25.30 14.24 0.15
CA SER A 159 25.35 13.76 1.52
C SER A 159 24.00 13.24 1.99
N PHE A 160 22.91 13.92 1.63
CA PHE A 160 21.56 13.47 1.94
C PHE A 160 21.21 12.14 1.25
N ALA A 161 21.53 11.99 -0.03
CA ALA A 161 21.32 10.74 -0.76
C ALA A 161 22.07 9.57 -0.10
N LYS A 162 23.31 9.80 0.35
CA LYS A 162 24.09 8.84 1.12
C LYS A 162 23.42 8.48 2.45
N SER A 163 22.92 9.46 3.20
CA SER A 163 22.34 9.22 4.54
C SER A 163 21.04 8.40 4.49
N ILE A 164 20.25 8.53 3.43
CA ILE A 164 19.02 7.73 3.25
C ILE A 164 19.25 6.46 2.43
N ALA A 165 20.51 6.18 2.04
CA ALA A 165 20.90 5.07 1.16
C ALA A 165 20.03 4.98 -0.10
N ALA A 166 19.86 6.10 -0.81
CA ALA A 166 19.05 6.18 -2.02
C ALA A 166 19.89 6.55 -3.26
N PRO A 167 19.48 6.13 -4.46
CA PRO A 167 20.15 6.51 -5.70
C PRO A 167 20.07 8.03 -5.92
N TYR A 168 21.22 8.67 -6.05
CA TYR A 168 21.33 10.14 -6.17
C TYR A 168 20.44 10.71 -7.28
N ASP A 169 20.41 10.09 -8.46
CA ASP A 169 19.62 10.60 -9.59
C ASP A 169 18.12 10.66 -9.26
N LEU A 170 17.61 9.68 -8.52
CA LEU A 170 16.21 9.67 -8.09
C LEU A 170 15.95 10.66 -6.94
N VAL A 171 16.95 10.89 -6.08
CA VAL A 171 16.88 11.95 -5.07
C VAL A 171 16.79 13.31 -5.76
N MET A 172 17.64 13.58 -6.75
CA MET A 172 17.60 14.82 -7.53
C MET A 172 16.28 14.97 -8.30
N GLN A 173 15.80 13.91 -8.93
CA GLN A 173 14.50 13.93 -9.59
C GLN A 173 13.37 14.26 -8.60
N THR A 174 13.39 13.66 -7.41
CA THR A 174 12.42 13.93 -6.34
C THR A 174 12.50 15.38 -5.85
N LYS A 175 13.71 15.92 -5.72
CA LYS A 175 13.96 17.34 -5.37
C LYS A 175 13.32 18.28 -6.39
N GLN A 176 13.59 18.06 -7.68
CA GLN A 176 13.07 18.87 -8.78
C GLN A 176 11.54 18.82 -8.88
N LEU A 177 10.96 17.62 -8.70
CA LEU A 177 9.50 17.43 -8.76
C LEU A 177 8.78 17.92 -7.50
N GLY A 178 9.45 17.95 -6.34
CA GLY A 178 8.82 18.20 -5.05
C GLY A 178 7.86 17.08 -4.61
N ARG A 179 7.98 15.88 -5.19
CA ARG A 179 7.19 14.67 -4.93
C ARG A 179 7.95 13.44 -5.43
N LEU A 180 7.48 12.24 -5.09
CA LEU A 180 7.98 11.01 -5.70
C LEU A 180 7.76 11.02 -7.23
N PRO A 181 8.67 10.42 -8.02
CA PRO A 181 8.55 10.36 -9.49
C PRO A 181 7.43 9.41 -9.97
N VAL A 182 6.89 8.57 -9.07
CA VAL A 182 5.78 7.64 -9.32
C VAL A 182 4.55 8.00 -8.48
N LEU A 183 3.45 7.26 -8.65
CA LEU A 183 2.29 7.36 -7.76
C LEU A 183 2.67 6.96 -6.33
N GLY A 184 2.32 7.78 -5.35
CA GLY A 184 2.61 7.61 -3.92
C GLY A 184 1.35 7.69 -3.07
N CYS A 185 1.31 8.64 -2.13
CA CYS A 185 0.13 8.95 -1.28
C CYS A 185 -1.01 9.63 -2.08
N ASP A 186 -1.27 9.14 -3.28
CA ASP A 186 -2.24 9.66 -4.25
C ASP A 186 -3.59 8.91 -4.15
N GLY A 187 -3.77 8.00 -3.18
CA GLY A 187 -4.96 7.17 -2.99
C GLY A 187 -4.83 6.34 -1.70
N VAL A 188 -5.80 5.46 -1.42
CA VAL A 188 -5.84 4.68 -0.16
C VAL A 188 -5.99 3.19 -0.44
N PHE A 189 -5.22 2.36 0.27
CA PHE A 189 -5.44 0.92 0.37
C PHE A 189 -6.25 0.61 1.63
N VAL A 190 -7.31 -0.19 1.51
CA VAL A 190 -8.13 -0.62 2.63
C VAL A 190 -8.28 -2.12 2.64
N GLY A 191 -7.78 -2.73 3.72
CA GLY A 191 -7.85 -4.17 3.92
C GLY A 191 -9.03 -4.60 4.79
N SER A 192 -8.70 -5.25 5.91
CA SER A 192 -9.64 -5.82 6.88
C SER A 192 -10.73 -4.88 7.39
N GLY A 193 -10.53 -3.55 7.34
CA GLY A 193 -11.44 -2.57 7.92
C GLY A 193 -12.85 -2.55 7.31
N ILE A 194 -13.01 -3.04 6.08
CA ILE A 194 -14.31 -3.11 5.40
C ILE A 194 -15.02 -4.44 5.72
N PHE A 195 -14.44 -5.55 5.31
CA PHE A 195 -15.11 -6.86 5.36
C PHE A 195 -15.08 -7.55 6.73
N LYS A 196 -14.41 -6.95 7.73
CA LYS A 196 -14.54 -7.33 9.16
C LYS A 196 -15.38 -6.34 9.98
N SER A 197 -16.19 -5.51 9.32
CA SER A 197 -17.10 -4.57 9.99
C SER A 197 -18.55 -5.07 9.97
N GLY A 198 -19.42 -4.41 10.74
CA GLY A 198 -20.84 -4.78 10.85
C GLY A 198 -21.65 -4.60 9.56
N ASP A 199 -21.28 -3.63 8.70
CA ASP A 199 -21.89 -3.41 7.38
C ASP A 199 -20.79 -3.06 6.34
N PRO A 200 -20.21 -4.08 5.68
CA PRO A 200 -19.13 -3.88 4.72
C PRO A 200 -19.53 -3.00 3.53
N SER A 201 -20.75 -3.15 3.01
CA SER A 201 -21.20 -2.41 1.82
C SER A 201 -21.37 -0.92 2.12
N LYS A 202 -21.98 -0.58 3.26
CA LYS A 202 -22.11 0.82 3.68
C LYS A 202 -20.74 1.43 3.99
N ARG A 203 -19.87 0.69 4.68
CA ARG A 203 -18.52 1.16 5.02
C ARG A 203 -17.63 1.36 3.79
N ALA A 204 -17.69 0.45 2.82
CA ALA A 204 -16.94 0.57 1.57
C ALA A 204 -17.31 1.87 0.82
N ARG A 205 -18.63 2.13 0.67
CA ARG A 205 -19.13 3.37 0.07
C ARG A 205 -18.68 4.61 0.84
N ALA A 206 -18.80 4.59 2.16
CA ALA A 206 -18.40 5.72 2.99
C ALA A 206 -16.91 6.06 2.84
N ILE A 207 -16.04 5.05 2.78
CA ILE A 207 -14.60 5.25 2.57
C ILE A 207 -14.32 5.82 1.18
N VAL A 208 -14.96 5.32 0.12
CA VAL A 208 -14.80 5.86 -1.24
C VAL A 208 -15.22 7.32 -1.30
N GLN A 209 -16.37 7.65 -0.71
CA GLN A 209 -16.85 9.03 -0.63
C GLN A 209 -15.91 9.92 0.19
N ALA A 210 -15.41 9.42 1.32
CA ALA A 210 -14.46 10.17 2.15
C ALA A 210 -13.13 10.44 1.44
N VAL A 211 -12.63 9.52 0.63
CA VAL A 211 -11.41 9.75 -0.18
C VAL A 211 -11.67 10.74 -1.31
N THR A 212 -12.85 10.66 -1.95
CA THR A 212 -13.25 11.59 -3.02
C THR A 212 -13.44 13.00 -2.50
N HIS A 213 -14.04 13.15 -1.32
CA HIS A 213 -14.43 14.42 -0.71
C HIS A 213 -13.61 14.74 0.55
N TYR A 214 -12.32 14.39 0.56
CA TYR A 214 -11.47 14.42 1.76
C TYR A 214 -11.33 15.81 2.42
N SER A 215 -11.69 16.90 1.72
CA SER A 215 -11.64 18.26 2.22
C SER A 215 -13.02 18.86 2.53
N ASP A 216 -14.11 18.11 2.36
CA ASP A 216 -15.48 18.55 2.62
C ASP A 216 -15.98 18.02 3.99
N PRO A 217 -16.02 18.84 5.04
CA PRO A 217 -16.38 18.39 6.38
C PRO A 217 -17.84 17.92 6.49
N GLU A 218 -18.75 18.47 5.68
CA GLU A 218 -20.18 18.11 5.73
C GLU A 218 -20.39 16.71 5.16
N ILE A 219 -19.79 16.43 4.00
CA ILE A 219 -19.83 15.09 3.40
C ILE A 219 -19.16 14.08 4.33
N LEU A 220 -18.00 14.42 4.90
CA LEU A 220 -17.28 13.54 5.82
C LEU A 220 -18.10 13.19 7.06
N ALA A 221 -18.82 14.15 7.64
CA ALA A 221 -19.71 13.91 8.77
C ALA A 221 -20.88 13.00 8.39
N ASP A 222 -21.51 13.25 7.24
CA ASP A 222 -22.66 12.47 6.75
C ASP A 222 -22.27 11.02 6.49
N VAL A 223 -21.19 10.78 5.73
CA VAL A 223 -20.76 9.41 5.39
C VAL A 223 -20.20 8.65 6.58
N SER A 224 -19.82 9.34 7.66
CA SER A 224 -19.38 8.71 8.92
C SER A 224 -20.55 8.26 9.81
N SER A 225 -21.79 8.63 9.46
CA SER A 225 -22.96 8.37 10.29
C SER A 225 -23.55 6.96 10.10
N GLY A 226 -23.93 6.32 11.21
CA GLY A 226 -24.66 5.04 11.19
C GLY A 226 -23.93 3.89 10.47
N LEU A 227 -22.59 3.86 10.47
CA LEU A 227 -21.79 2.84 9.80
C LEU A 227 -21.77 1.46 10.49
N GLY A 228 -22.41 1.35 11.66
CA GLY A 228 -22.30 0.19 12.52
C GLY A 228 -20.89 0.02 13.11
N GLU A 229 -20.65 -1.14 13.71
CA GLU A 229 -19.38 -1.46 14.37
C GLU A 229 -18.23 -1.55 13.35
N ALA A 230 -17.10 -0.93 13.68
CA ALA A 230 -15.86 -1.06 12.94
C ALA A 230 -15.15 -2.37 13.30
N MET A 231 -14.11 -2.74 12.53
CA MET A 231 -13.26 -3.86 12.93
C MET A 231 -12.65 -3.60 14.32
N VAL A 232 -12.54 -4.64 15.13
CA VAL A 232 -11.81 -4.55 16.41
C VAL A 232 -10.33 -4.35 16.12
N GLY A 233 -9.76 -3.27 16.65
CA GLY A 233 -8.36 -2.93 16.48
C GLY A 233 -7.45 -3.66 17.48
N ILE A 234 -6.17 -3.78 17.11
CA ILE A 234 -5.11 -4.33 17.96
C ILE A 234 -4.24 -3.16 18.43
N ASN A 235 -3.97 -3.09 19.72
CA ASN A 235 -3.07 -2.08 20.28
C ASN A 235 -1.61 -2.42 19.94
N LEU A 236 -0.91 -1.48 19.34
CA LEU A 236 0.48 -1.66 18.91
C LEU A 236 1.49 -1.69 20.07
N ASN A 237 1.09 -1.28 21.27
CA ASN A 237 1.94 -1.30 22.46
C ASN A 237 1.97 -2.67 23.16
N ASP A 238 1.25 -3.68 22.64
CA ASP A 238 1.32 -5.05 23.15
C ASP A 238 2.54 -5.76 22.53
N ASP A 239 3.43 -6.26 23.38
CA ASP A 239 4.68 -6.94 23.00
C ASP A 239 4.46 -8.19 22.13
N LYS A 240 3.24 -8.75 22.13
CA LYS A 240 2.90 -9.92 21.31
C LYS A 240 2.56 -9.57 19.86
N VAL A 241 2.51 -8.27 19.51
CA VAL A 241 2.13 -7.81 18.17
C VAL A 241 3.35 -7.74 17.28
N GLU A 242 3.46 -8.71 16.38
CA GLU A 242 4.51 -8.72 15.35
C GLU A 242 4.40 -7.48 14.43
N ARG A 243 5.54 -6.85 14.14
CA ARG A 243 5.63 -5.68 13.27
C ARG A 243 5.87 -6.09 11.82
N PHE A 244 4.84 -6.00 10.99
CA PHE A 244 4.98 -6.37 9.57
C PHE A 244 5.78 -5.32 8.79
N ALA A 245 5.74 -4.06 9.20
CA ALA A 245 6.39 -2.97 8.48
C ALA A 245 7.93 -3.12 8.40
N SER A 246 8.54 -3.81 9.37
CA SER A 246 9.98 -4.04 9.48
C SER A 246 10.49 -5.28 8.74
N ARG A 247 9.62 -6.09 8.13
CA ARG A 247 10.01 -7.35 7.45
C ARG A 247 10.75 -7.16 6.11
N SER A 248 10.95 -5.92 5.66
CA SER A 248 11.54 -5.63 4.34
C SER A 248 12.70 -4.62 4.40
N GLU A 249 13.39 -4.57 5.54
CA GLU A 249 14.61 -3.76 5.70
C GLU A 249 15.72 -4.20 4.77
#